data_AF-A0A849FUR5-F1
#
_entry.id   AF-A0A849FUR5-F1
#
_cell.length_a   1.000
_cell.length_b   1.000
_cell.length_c   1.000
_cell.angle_alpha   90.00
_cell.angle_beta   90.00
_cell.angle_gamma   90.00
#
_symmetry.space_group_name_H-M   'P 1'
#
loop_
_entity.id
_entity.type
_entity.pdbx_description
1 polymer ?
#
loop_
_entity_poly.entity_id
_entity_poly.type
_entity_poly.pdbx_seq_one_letter_code
_entity_poly.pdbx_strand_id
1 'polypeptide(L)'
;MIKFFRHIRKRMLKENRFTRYTLYAIGEIVLVVIGILIALQINNWNEDRKAHFQEVEILNNLRTDLQADFKELSYQIASKKKMVLEYRNCLEILSENKEGSIEELKRDLKSIFQVGGLSLNKTTFNNLETTGEIRLIRNKALADSIVAFYNSGYEGWETALRDYTRNITAPYFLSFDHITGFSFTDDDGTIRTMPFNPSDFSKPGRTLEEYRQDYFIINTLRQKTWNLEALIDKYQGLQLYVERLDRGIEHYLDSP
;
A
#
# COMPACT_ATOMS: atom_id res chain seq x y z
N MET A 1 32.70 15.27 -50.00
CA MET A 1 33.93 15.36 -49.18
C MET A 1 35.00 14.31 -49.53
N ILE A 2 34.67 13.04 -49.82
CA ILE A 2 35.66 11.97 -50.10
C ILE A 2 36.65 12.28 -51.26
N LYS A 3 36.20 12.96 -52.34
CA LYS A 3 37.08 13.26 -53.51
C LYS A 3 38.16 14.33 -53.24
N PHE A 4 37.91 15.25 -52.29
CA PHE A 4 38.81 16.34 -51.96
C PHE A 4 39.99 15.84 -51.12
N PHE A 5 39.71 15.09 -50.06
CA PHE A 5 40.72 14.41 -49.25
C PHE A 5 41.53 13.38 -50.06
N ARG A 6 40.93 12.74 -51.07
CA ARG A 6 41.62 11.80 -51.97
C ARG A 6 42.71 12.46 -52.83
N HIS A 7 42.52 13.69 -53.29
CA HIS A 7 43.52 14.40 -54.09
C HIS A 7 44.71 14.89 -53.25
N ILE A 8 44.43 15.33 -52.02
CA ILE A 8 45.47 15.74 -51.06
C ILE A 8 46.34 14.54 -50.66
N ARG A 9 45.72 13.37 -50.42
CA ARG A 9 46.41 12.08 -50.17
C ARG A 9 47.40 11.70 -51.25
N LYS A 10 46.97 11.72 -52.52
CA LYS A 10 47.83 11.37 -53.67
C LYS A 10 49.00 12.33 -53.86
N ARG A 11 48.84 13.60 -53.50
CA ARG A 11 49.88 14.63 -53.68
C ARG A 11 50.96 14.55 -52.59
N MET A 12 50.60 14.22 -51.34
CA MET A 12 51.55 14.08 -50.23
C MET A 12 52.38 12.80 -50.25
N LEU A 13 51.82 11.69 -50.77
CA LEU A 13 52.55 10.43 -50.99
C LEU A 13 53.68 10.56 -52.03
N LYS A 14 53.60 11.55 -52.94
CA LYS A 14 54.58 11.77 -54.00
C LYS A 14 55.80 12.59 -53.56
N GLU A 15 55.79 13.19 -52.36
CA GLU A 15 56.84 14.12 -51.86
C GLU A 15 57.72 13.55 -50.72
N ASN A 16 57.69 12.24 -50.42
CA ASN A 16 58.49 11.63 -49.33
C ASN A 16 58.23 12.22 -47.92
N ARG A 17 57.11 12.91 -47.71
CA ARG A 17 56.74 13.55 -46.42
C ARG A 17 55.82 12.69 -45.56
N PHE A 18 56.23 11.44 -45.30
CA PHE A 18 55.44 10.46 -44.55
C PHE A 18 54.97 11.03 -43.19
N THR A 19 55.83 11.76 -42.48
CA THR A 19 55.52 12.38 -41.18
C THR A 19 54.34 13.36 -41.24
N ARG A 20 54.25 14.20 -42.29
CA ARG A 20 53.15 15.16 -42.44
C ARG A 20 51.83 14.48 -42.78
N TYR A 21 51.90 13.38 -43.54
CA TYR A 21 50.75 12.56 -43.87
C TYR A 21 50.17 11.84 -42.63
N THR A 22 51.04 11.26 -41.81
CA THR A 22 50.63 10.59 -40.56
C THR A 22 50.00 11.58 -39.56
N LEU A 23 50.59 12.77 -39.38
CA LEU A 23 50.02 13.84 -38.54
C LEU A 23 48.62 14.25 -39.00
N TYR A 24 48.42 14.39 -40.31
CA TYR A 24 47.11 14.79 -40.87
C TYR A 24 46.06 13.69 -40.73
N ALA A 25 46.45 12.42 -40.94
CA ALA A 25 45.55 11.27 -40.75
C ALA A 25 45.16 11.08 -39.27
N ILE A 26 46.09 11.31 -38.33
CA ILE A 26 45.79 11.31 -36.89
C ILE A 26 44.80 12.43 -36.56
N GLY A 27 45.01 13.64 -37.08
CA GLY A 27 44.07 14.75 -36.90
C GLY A 27 42.66 14.44 -37.41
N GLU A 28 42.53 13.79 -38.57
CA GLU A 28 41.25 13.35 -39.14
C GLU A 28 40.55 12.33 -38.22
N ILE A 29 41.28 11.35 -37.69
CA ILE A 29 40.74 10.36 -36.74
C ILE A 29 40.28 11.03 -35.45
N VAL A 30 41.10 11.92 -34.87
CA VAL A 30 40.77 12.65 -33.64
C VAL A 30 39.50 13.48 -33.83
N LEU A 31 39.34 14.15 -34.98
CA LEU A 31 38.15 14.96 -35.28
C LEU A 31 36.89 14.09 -35.41
N VAL A 32 36.99 12.93 -36.07
CA VAL A 32 35.89 11.94 -36.15
C VAL A 32 35.54 11.40 -34.77
N VAL A 33 36.52 11.05 -33.94
CA VAL A 33 36.30 10.56 -32.57
C VAL A 33 35.61 11.62 -31.72
N ILE A 34 36.02 12.88 -31.77
CA ILE A 34 35.35 13.99 -31.08
C ILE A 34 33.90 14.12 -31.56
N GLY A 35 33.64 14.01 -32.87
CA GLY A 35 32.29 14.03 -33.42
C GLY A 35 31.39 12.91 -32.87
N ILE A 36 31.92 11.69 -32.79
CA ILE A 36 31.20 10.53 -32.22
C ILE A 36 30.94 10.71 -30.72
N LEU A 37 31.93 11.18 -29.96
CA LEU A 37 31.80 11.42 -28.53
C LEU A 37 30.75 12.50 -28.23
N ILE A 38 30.72 13.59 -29.00
CA ILE A 38 29.70 14.63 -28.86
C ILE A 38 28.30 14.07 -29.19
N ALA A 39 28.18 13.27 -30.26
CA ALA A 39 26.91 12.65 -30.61
C ALA A 39 26.40 11.69 -29.52
N LEU A 40 27.29 10.86 -28.95
CA LEU A 40 26.98 9.99 -27.81
C LEU A 40 26.59 10.80 -26.58
N GLN A 41 27.29 11.90 -26.28
CA GLN A 41 26.99 12.74 -25.14
C GLN A 41 25.61 13.41 -25.26
N ILE A 42 25.25 13.89 -26.45
CA ILE A 42 23.91 14.45 -26.72
C ILE A 42 22.83 13.37 -26.57
N ASN A 43 23.09 12.15 -27.05
CA ASN A 43 22.14 11.05 -26.90
C ASN A 43 21.94 10.67 -25.42
N ASN A 44 23.03 10.48 -24.67
CA ASN A 44 22.97 10.15 -23.24
C ASN A 44 22.25 11.24 -22.45
N TRP A 45 22.53 12.51 -22.74
CA TRP A 45 21.83 13.63 -22.08
C TRP A 45 20.33 13.65 -22.36
N ASN A 46 19.91 13.33 -23.59
CA ASN A 46 18.50 13.22 -23.95
C ASN A 46 17.81 12.01 -23.27
N GLU A 47 18.51 10.88 -23.16
CA GLU A 47 18.04 9.70 -22.43
C GLU A 47 17.90 10.00 -20.92
N ASP A 48 18.91 10.62 -20.31
CA ASP A 48 18.89 11.03 -18.91
C ASP A 48 17.75 12.01 -18.61
N ARG A 49 17.48 12.95 -19.54
CA ARG A 49 16.36 13.88 -19.42
C ARG A 49 15.02 13.16 -19.46
N LYS A 50 14.84 12.19 -20.37
CA LYS A 50 13.61 11.40 -20.46
C LYS A 50 13.40 10.53 -19.22
N ALA A 51 14.46 9.87 -18.75
CA ALA A 51 14.42 9.06 -17.53
C ALA A 51 14.05 9.91 -16.31
N HIS A 52 14.59 11.13 -16.20
CA HIS A 52 14.23 12.04 -15.12
C HIS A 52 12.75 12.49 -15.18
N PHE A 53 12.23 12.77 -16.37
CA PHE A 53 10.81 13.11 -16.52
C PHE A 53 9.91 11.95 -16.07
N GLN A 54 10.26 10.72 -16.45
CA GLN A 54 9.55 9.52 -16.00
C GLN A 54 9.66 9.30 -14.49
N GLU A 55 10.83 9.51 -13.90
CA GLU A 55 11.03 9.46 -12.45
C GLU A 55 10.10 10.43 -11.72
N VAL A 56 10.02 11.69 -12.17
CA VAL A 56 9.13 12.69 -11.57
C VAL A 56 7.66 12.29 -11.69
N GLU A 57 7.23 11.77 -12.84
CA GLU A 57 5.87 11.27 -13.03
C GLU A 57 5.54 10.09 -12.09
N ILE A 58 6.45 9.11 -12.01
CA ILE A 58 6.34 7.96 -11.10
C ILE A 58 6.20 8.43 -9.65
N LEU A 59 7.06 9.36 -9.22
CA LEU A 59 7.05 9.86 -7.84
C LEU A 59 5.76 10.63 -7.51
N ASN A 60 5.23 11.43 -8.44
CA ASN A 60 3.94 12.11 -8.24
C ASN A 60 2.75 11.12 -8.15
N ASN A 61 2.76 10.07 -8.98
CA ASN A 61 1.75 9.01 -8.91
C ASN A 61 1.84 8.26 -7.57
N LEU A 62 3.05 7.92 -7.12
CA LEU A 62 3.27 7.32 -5.80
C LEU A 62 2.78 8.22 -4.66
N ARG A 63 3.01 9.53 -4.71
CA ARG A 63 2.45 10.46 -3.71
C ARG A 63 0.92 10.42 -3.68
N THR A 64 0.29 10.37 -4.84
CA THR A 64 -1.17 10.26 -4.94
C THR A 64 -1.68 8.97 -4.30
N ASP A 65 -1.02 7.84 -4.58
CA ASP A 65 -1.32 6.54 -3.96
C ASP A 65 -1.10 6.58 -2.43
N LEU A 66 0.03 7.13 -1.96
CA LEU A 66 0.35 7.27 -0.53
C LEU A 66 -0.66 8.13 0.22
N GLN A 67 -1.17 9.21 -0.38
CA GLN A 67 -2.21 10.04 0.23
C GLN A 67 -3.55 9.30 0.35
N ALA A 68 -3.88 8.43 -0.61
CA ALA A 68 -5.03 7.54 -0.49
C ALA A 68 -4.81 6.50 0.61
N ASP A 69 -3.62 5.90 0.67
CA ASP A 69 -3.21 4.93 1.69
C ASP A 69 -3.29 5.52 3.10
N PHE A 70 -2.88 6.78 3.28
CA PHE A 70 -2.99 7.48 4.55
C PHE A 70 -4.43 7.62 5.02
N LYS A 71 -5.36 7.96 4.10
CA LYS A 71 -6.78 8.11 4.41
C LYS A 71 -7.39 6.76 4.80
N GLU A 72 -7.06 5.71 4.05
CA GLU A 72 -7.51 4.35 4.35
C GLU A 72 -6.98 3.87 5.71
N LEU A 73 -5.69 4.06 6.00
CA LEU A 73 -5.10 3.76 7.32
C LEU A 73 -5.84 4.49 8.44
N SER A 74 -6.12 5.79 8.26
CA SER A 74 -6.85 6.61 9.23
C SER A 74 -8.25 6.05 9.51
N TYR A 75 -8.97 5.70 8.44
CA TYR A 75 -10.31 5.09 8.53
C TYR A 75 -10.26 3.74 9.25
N GLN A 76 -9.32 2.88 8.89
CA GLN A 76 -9.17 1.55 9.48
C GLN A 76 -8.79 1.61 10.96
N ILE A 77 -7.89 2.51 11.35
CA ILE A 77 -7.52 2.75 12.76
C ILE A 77 -8.75 3.19 13.56
N ALA A 78 -9.52 4.16 13.05
CA ALA A 78 -10.71 4.64 13.74
C ALA A 78 -11.78 3.55 13.89
N SER A 79 -12.02 2.78 12.82
CA SER A 79 -12.97 1.66 12.82
C SER A 79 -12.58 0.59 13.84
N LYS A 80 -11.30 0.19 13.88
CA LYS A 80 -10.82 -0.82 14.84
C LYS A 80 -10.83 -0.34 16.28
N LYS A 81 -10.51 0.94 16.54
CA LYS A 81 -10.66 1.55 17.88
C LYS A 81 -12.10 1.49 18.36
N LYS A 82 -13.07 1.74 17.48
CA LYS A 82 -14.50 1.60 17.80
C LYS A 82 -14.84 0.15 18.17
N MET A 83 -14.38 -0.85 17.41
CA MET A 83 -14.60 -2.27 17.73
C MET A 83 -14.01 -2.66 19.09
N VAL A 84 -12.80 -2.17 19.41
CA VAL A 84 -12.18 -2.39 20.73
C VAL A 84 -13.05 -1.84 21.85
N LEU A 85 -13.62 -0.63 21.69
CA LEU A 85 -14.54 -0.06 22.68
C LEU A 85 -15.82 -0.88 22.83
N GLU A 86 -16.41 -1.32 21.71
CA GLU A 86 -17.59 -2.20 21.69
C GLU A 86 -17.31 -3.51 22.44
N TYR A 87 -16.19 -4.19 22.15
CA TYR A 87 -15.84 -5.45 22.80
C TYR A 87 -15.49 -5.30 24.28
N ARG A 88 -14.80 -4.22 24.67
CA ARG A 88 -14.54 -3.90 26.07
C ARG A 88 -15.84 -3.66 26.83
N ASN A 89 -16.78 -2.92 26.25
CA ASN A 89 -18.10 -2.72 26.87
C ASN A 89 -18.85 -4.04 27.06
N CYS A 90 -18.82 -4.94 26.06
CA CYS A 90 -19.36 -6.29 26.22
C CYS A 90 -18.70 -7.03 27.40
N LEU A 91 -17.37 -6.99 27.51
CA LEU A 91 -16.65 -7.65 28.60
C LEU A 91 -17.00 -7.05 29.98
N GLU A 92 -17.19 -5.73 30.08
CA GLU A 92 -17.61 -5.06 31.32
C GLU A 92 -19.03 -5.50 31.75
N ILE A 93 -19.97 -5.61 30.80
CA ILE A 93 -21.33 -6.10 31.05
C ILE A 93 -21.31 -7.58 31.46
N LEU A 94 -20.53 -8.41 30.76
CA LEU A 94 -20.46 -9.85 31.02
C LEU A 94 -19.74 -10.19 32.34
N SER A 95 -18.83 -9.32 32.77
CA SER A 95 -18.11 -9.48 34.05
C SER A 95 -18.81 -8.82 35.24
N GLU A 96 -20.01 -8.26 35.03
CA GLU A 96 -20.80 -7.55 36.05
C GLU A 96 -20.08 -6.34 36.67
N ASN A 97 -18.98 -5.89 36.06
CA ASN A 97 -18.30 -4.64 36.43
C ASN A 97 -19.11 -3.40 35.99
N LYS A 98 -20.08 -3.59 35.11
CA LYS A 98 -20.98 -2.56 34.61
C LYS A 98 -22.38 -3.13 34.43
N GLU A 99 -23.39 -2.39 34.87
CA GLU A 99 -24.79 -2.70 34.54
C GLU A 99 -25.03 -2.52 33.03
N GLY A 100 -25.71 -3.48 32.41
CA GLY A 100 -26.09 -3.38 31.01
C GLY A 100 -27.13 -4.41 30.62
N SER A 101 -27.88 -4.12 29.56
CA SER A 101 -28.94 -5.00 29.06
C SER A 101 -28.46 -5.96 27.96
N ILE A 102 -29.26 -6.98 27.67
CA ILE A 102 -28.97 -7.91 26.57
C ILE A 102 -29.00 -7.21 25.20
N GLU A 103 -29.84 -6.19 25.04
CA GLU A 103 -29.94 -5.36 23.84
C GLU A 103 -28.67 -4.53 23.64
N GLU A 104 -28.11 -3.99 24.72
CA GLU A 104 -26.84 -3.26 24.68
C GLU A 104 -25.67 -4.18 24.31
N LEU A 105 -25.61 -5.38 24.91
CA LEU A 105 -24.63 -6.39 24.56
C LEU A 105 -24.72 -6.77 23.06
N LYS A 106 -25.93 -7.06 22.57
CA LYS A 106 -26.16 -7.45 21.16
C LYS A 106 -25.84 -6.33 20.17
N ARG A 107 -26.10 -5.08 20.54
CA ARG A 107 -25.71 -3.91 19.74
C ARG A 107 -24.19 -3.81 19.59
N ASP A 108 -23.45 -4.08 20.63
CA ASP A 108 -21.98 -3.97 20.63
C ASP A 108 -21.31 -5.23 20.06
N LEU A 109 -22.02 -6.37 20.05
CA LEU A 109 -21.63 -7.57 19.30
C LEU A 109 -21.82 -7.44 17.77
N LYS A 110 -22.46 -6.38 17.25
CA LYS A 110 -22.72 -6.25 15.79
C LYS A 110 -21.46 -6.37 14.92
N SER A 111 -20.31 -5.93 15.45
CA SER A 111 -19.04 -5.95 14.73
C SER A 111 -18.30 -7.29 14.84
N ILE A 112 -18.84 -8.27 15.58
CA ILE A 112 -18.15 -9.54 15.86
C ILE A 112 -17.82 -10.33 14.59
N PHE A 113 -18.63 -10.19 13.54
CA PHE A 113 -18.46 -10.85 12.24
C PHE A 113 -17.65 -10.03 11.23
N GLN A 114 -17.22 -8.82 11.57
CA GLN A 114 -16.48 -7.99 10.63
C GLN A 114 -15.07 -8.56 10.41
N VAL A 115 -14.69 -8.66 9.13
CA VAL A 115 -13.40 -9.19 8.68
C VAL A 115 -12.65 -8.22 7.74
N GLY A 116 -13.10 -6.97 7.67
CA GLY A 116 -12.48 -5.94 6.83
C GLY A 116 -11.04 -5.66 7.24
N GLY A 117 -10.15 -5.63 6.24
CA GLY A 117 -8.72 -5.37 6.39
C GLY A 117 -8.29 -4.09 5.69
N LEU A 118 -7.01 -3.77 5.81
CA LEU A 118 -6.37 -2.63 5.17
C LEU A 118 -6.18 -2.90 3.67
N SER A 119 -6.73 -2.05 2.82
CA SER A 119 -6.55 -2.13 1.36
C SER A 119 -5.71 -0.97 0.85
N LEU A 120 -4.39 -1.17 0.80
CA LEU A 120 -3.47 -0.18 0.21
C LEU A 120 -3.64 -0.10 -1.32
N ASN A 121 -3.59 1.11 -1.86
CA ASN A 121 -3.51 1.41 -3.28
C ASN A 121 -2.10 1.09 -3.79
N LYS A 122 -1.89 -0.18 -4.18
CA LYS A 122 -0.62 -0.66 -4.73
C LYS A 122 -0.51 -0.45 -6.25
N THR A 123 -1.36 0.38 -6.88
CA THR A 123 -1.43 0.46 -8.35
C THR A 123 -0.11 0.86 -8.97
N THR A 124 0.46 2.00 -8.55
CA THR A 124 1.75 2.46 -9.08
C THR A 124 2.88 1.50 -8.69
N PHE A 125 2.89 1.05 -7.44
CA PHE A 125 3.92 0.11 -6.94
C PHE A 125 3.95 -1.21 -7.73
N ASN A 126 2.81 -1.84 -7.97
CA ASN A 126 2.70 -3.09 -8.71
C ASN A 126 3.14 -2.91 -10.16
N ASN A 127 2.82 -1.77 -10.78
CA ASN A 127 3.31 -1.44 -12.12
C ASN A 127 4.85 -1.37 -12.13
N LEU A 128 5.45 -0.63 -11.19
CA LEU A 128 6.91 -0.50 -11.07
C LEU A 128 7.61 -1.84 -10.81
N GLU A 129 7.01 -2.71 -10.02
CA GLU A 129 7.51 -4.05 -9.74
C GLU A 129 7.47 -4.93 -10.99
N THR A 130 6.35 -4.89 -11.72
CA THR A 130 6.13 -5.71 -12.92
C THR A 130 6.99 -5.26 -14.10
N THR A 131 7.14 -3.95 -14.30
CA THR A 131 7.94 -3.38 -15.41
C THR A 131 9.44 -3.30 -15.08
N GLY A 132 9.81 -3.39 -13.80
CA GLY A 132 11.18 -3.17 -13.33
C GLY A 132 11.58 -1.69 -13.33
N GLU A 133 10.63 -0.78 -13.52
CA GLU A 133 10.84 0.68 -13.59
C GLU A 133 11.14 1.30 -12.23
N ILE A 134 11.07 0.54 -11.12
CA ILE A 134 11.57 0.99 -9.81
C ILE A 134 13.04 1.47 -9.90
N ARG A 135 13.81 0.96 -10.87
CA ARG A 135 15.20 1.36 -11.15
C ARG A 135 15.34 2.77 -11.74
N LEU A 136 14.25 3.37 -12.22
CA LEU A 136 14.24 4.76 -12.72
C LEU A 136 14.31 5.78 -11.57
N ILE A 137 13.95 5.39 -10.35
CA ILE A 137 14.11 6.21 -9.16
C ILE A 137 15.60 6.26 -8.80
N ARG A 138 16.24 7.41 -9.06
CA ARG A 138 17.69 7.60 -8.89
C ARG A 138 18.08 7.57 -7.41
N ASN A 139 17.20 8.08 -6.55
CA ASN A 139 17.40 8.01 -5.11
C ASN A 139 17.10 6.58 -4.61
N LYS A 140 18.15 5.78 -4.50
CA LYS A 140 18.04 4.39 -4.05
C LYS A 140 17.43 4.26 -2.65
N ALA A 141 17.76 5.16 -1.72
CA ALA A 141 17.19 5.12 -0.37
C ALA A 141 15.67 5.37 -0.39
N LEU A 142 15.21 6.25 -1.28
CA LEU A 142 13.78 6.49 -1.50
C LEU A 142 13.10 5.28 -2.12
N ALA A 143 13.69 4.69 -3.16
CA ALA A 143 13.19 3.47 -3.80
C ALA A 143 13.07 2.30 -2.79
N ASP A 144 14.11 2.06 -2.00
CA ASP A 144 14.12 1.03 -0.96
C ASP A 144 13.04 1.31 0.10
N SER A 145 12.80 2.58 0.44
CA SER A 145 11.75 2.99 1.39
C SER A 145 10.33 2.75 0.86
N ILE A 146 10.10 2.95 -0.45
CA ILE A 146 8.83 2.64 -1.12
C ILE A 146 8.57 1.13 -1.10
N VAL A 147 9.58 0.33 -1.45
CA VAL A 147 9.50 -1.13 -1.45
C VAL A 147 9.20 -1.67 -0.05
N ALA A 148 9.89 -1.15 0.96
CA ALA A 148 9.68 -1.57 2.35
C ALA A 148 8.28 -1.21 2.88
N PHE A 149 7.68 -0.11 2.42
CA PHE A 149 6.32 0.26 2.80
C PHE A 149 5.28 -0.74 2.27
N TYR A 150 5.29 -1.01 0.96
CA TYR A 150 4.28 -1.87 0.32
C TYR A 150 4.43 -3.37 0.61
N ASN A 151 5.61 -3.78 1.08
CA ASN A 151 5.91 -5.13 1.56
C ASN A 151 5.87 -5.26 3.08
N SER A 152 5.22 -4.34 3.78
CA SER A 152 5.09 -4.39 5.23
C SER A 152 4.20 -5.56 5.70
N GLY A 153 4.65 -6.30 6.72
CA GLY A 153 4.06 -7.58 7.15
C GLY A 153 2.82 -7.50 8.05
N TYR A 154 1.87 -6.61 7.78
CA TYR A 154 0.63 -6.50 8.57
C TYR A 154 -0.40 -7.61 8.25
N GLU A 155 -0.31 -8.22 7.07
CA GLU A 155 -1.28 -9.18 6.52
C GLU A 155 -1.47 -10.44 7.40
N GLY A 156 -0.45 -10.83 8.18
CA GLY A 156 -0.52 -11.99 9.06
C GLY A 156 -1.56 -11.83 10.18
N TRP A 157 -1.64 -10.65 10.79
CA TRP A 157 -2.62 -10.34 11.84
C TRP A 157 -4.04 -10.30 11.29
N GLU A 158 -4.21 -9.71 10.11
CA GLU A 158 -5.51 -9.66 9.42
C GLU A 158 -6.00 -11.04 9.00
N THR A 159 -5.10 -11.85 8.43
CA THR A 159 -5.43 -13.20 7.97
C THR A 159 -5.86 -14.07 9.15
N ALA A 160 -5.11 -14.03 10.26
CA ALA A 160 -5.50 -14.73 11.48
C ALA A 160 -6.90 -14.29 11.96
N LEU A 161 -7.14 -12.98 12.10
CA LEU A 161 -8.45 -12.45 12.52
C LEU A 161 -9.58 -12.90 11.58
N ARG A 162 -9.35 -12.85 10.27
CA ARG A 162 -10.33 -13.26 9.26
C ARG A 162 -10.65 -14.74 9.37
N ASP A 163 -9.63 -15.58 9.50
CA ASP A 163 -9.79 -17.04 9.53
C ASP A 163 -10.47 -17.49 10.83
N TYR A 164 -10.05 -16.95 11.98
CA TYR A 164 -10.75 -17.19 13.24
C TYR A 164 -12.22 -16.75 13.16
N THR A 165 -12.47 -15.58 12.58
CA THR A 165 -13.84 -15.06 12.50
C THR A 165 -14.72 -15.93 11.59
N ARG A 166 -14.25 -16.30 10.41
CA ARG A 166 -15.04 -17.05 9.42
C ARG A 166 -15.21 -18.52 9.81
N ASN A 167 -14.17 -19.14 10.34
CA ASN A 167 -14.15 -20.59 10.52
C ASN A 167 -14.51 -21.03 11.95
N ILE A 168 -14.42 -20.12 12.94
CA ILE A 168 -14.63 -20.45 14.35
C ILE A 168 -15.71 -19.56 14.97
N THR A 169 -15.54 -18.24 14.97
CA THR A 169 -16.46 -17.32 15.65
C THR A 169 -17.84 -17.28 15.00
N ALA A 170 -17.91 -17.07 13.69
CA ALA A 170 -19.19 -16.94 12.99
C ALA A 170 -20.06 -18.21 13.10
N PRO A 171 -19.55 -19.42 12.82
CA PRO A 171 -20.32 -20.65 12.99
C PRO A 171 -20.87 -20.81 14.41
N TYR A 172 -20.06 -20.50 15.43
CA TYR A 172 -20.50 -20.59 16.82
C TYR A 172 -21.65 -19.64 17.12
N PHE A 173 -21.48 -18.34 16.89
CA PHE A 173 -22.50 -17.34 17.21
C PHE A 173 -23.79 -17.57 16.41
N LEU A 174 -23.70 -17.96 15.14
CA LEU A 174 -24.86 -18.30 14.30
C LEU A 174 -25.66 -19.50 14.85
N SER A 175 -25.00 -20.43 15.56
CA SER A 175 -25.64 -21.56 16.21
C SER A 175 -26.16 -21.25 17.62
N PHE A 176 -25.53 -20.29 18.30
CA PHE A 176 -25.76 -19.97 19.70
C PHE A 176 -27.04 -19.17 19.93
N ASP A 177 -27.24 -18.08 19.19
CA ASP A 177 -28.35 -17.14 19.36
C ASP A 177 -28.77 -16.50 18.02
N HIS A 178 -29.88 -15.77 18.03
CA HIS A 178 -30.26 -14.88 16.94
C HIS A 178 -29.25 -13.75 16.77
N ILE A 179 -28.88 -13.46 15.54
CA ILE A 179 -27.97 -12.36 15.19
C ILE A 179 -28.70 -11.02 15.16
N THR A 180 -27.99 -9.96 15.51
CA THR A 180 -28.50 -8.59 15.44
C THR A 180 -28.88 -8.24 14.00
N GLY A 181 -30.02 -7.59 13.80
CA GLY A 181 -30.45 -7.14 12.48
C GLY A 181 -29.42 -6.17 11.87
N PHE A 182 -29.07 -6.42 10.61
CA PHE A 182 -28.18 -5.55 9.84
C PHE A 182 -28.97 -4.75 8.82
N SER A 183 -28.58 -3.49 8.63
CA SER A 183 -29.07 -2.65 7.54
C SER A 183 -27.89 -2.02 6.82
N PHE A 184 -27.95 -1.99 5.49
CA PHE A 184 -26.97 -1.30 4.65
C PHE A 184 -27.68 -0.52 3.56
N THR A 185 -27.03 0.53 3.08
CA THR A 185 -27.50 1.33 1.96
C THR A 185 -26.73 0.91 0.71
N ASP A 186 -27.45 0.49 -0.33
CA ASP A 186 -26.90 0.20 -1.65
C ASP A 186 -26.38 1.48 -2.33
N ASP A 187 -25.60 1.30 -3.40
CA ASP A 187 -25.05 2.40 -4.22
C ASP A 187 -26.14 3.29 -4.84
N ASP A 188 -27.35 2.76 -5.04
CA ASP A 188 -28.52 3.50 -5.54
C ASP A 188 -29.30 4.24 -4.44
N GLY A 189 -28.84 4.18 -3.19
CA GLY A 189 -29.49 4.78 -2.03
C GLY A 189 -30.55 3.91 -1.36
N THR A 190 -30.81 2.70 -1.87
CA THR A 190 -31.79 1.79 -1.29
C THR A 190 -31.29 1.22 0.04
N ILE A 191 -32.08 1.37 1.11
CA ILE A 191 -31.77 0.73 2.39
C ILE A 191 -32.29 -0.70 2.37
N ARG A 192 -31.38 -1.67 2.48
CA ARG A 192 -31.70 -3.08 2.70
C ARG A 192 -31.56 -3.42 4.17
N THR A 193 -32.55 -4.10 4.71
CA THR A 193 -32.55 -4.60 6.08
C THR A 193 -32.62 -6.12 6.07
N MET A 194 -32.02 -6.75 7.07
CA MET A 194 -32.16 -8.19 7.30
C MET A 194 -33.66 -8.55 7.42
N PRO A 195 -34.12 -9.61 6.73
CA PRO A 195 -35.53 -10.00 6.75
C PRO A 195 -35.90 -10.66 8.08
N PHE A 196 -37.11 -10.36 8.57
CA PHE A 196 -37.70 -10.86 9.82
C PHE A 196 -36.91 -10.48 11.09
N ASN A 197 -37.61 -10.36 12.20
CA ASN A 197 -37.05 -10.11 13.53
C ASN A 197 -36.94 -11.41 14.33
N PRO A 198 -36.02 -11.51 15.31
CA PRO A 198 -35.95 -12.65 16.22
C PRO A 198 -37.29 -12.98 16.91
N SER A 199 -38.12 -11.97 17.17
CA SER A 199 -39.46 -12.10 17.76
C SER A 199 -40.46 -12.82 16.86
N ASP A 200 -40.20 -12.93 15.56
CA ASP A 200 -41.10 -13.56 14.59
C ASP A 200 -41.02 -15.10 14.67
N PHE A 201 -40.02 -15.63 15.39
CA PHE A 201 -39.78 -17.07 15.53
C PHE A 201 -40.17 -17.57 16.93
N SER A 202 -40.63 -18.82 17.00
CA SER A 202 -40.99 -19.47 18.28
C SER A 202 -39.79 -19.80 19.17
N LYS A 203 -38.57 -19.80 18.62
CA LYS A 203 -37.34 -20.06 19.38
C LYS A 203 -36.91 -18.76 20.09
N PRO A 204 -36.91 -18.71 21.44
CA PRO A 204 -36.51 -17.52 22.16
C PRO A 204 -35.02 -17.23 21.95
N GLY A 205 -34.65 -15.96 22.01
CA GLY A 205 -33.25 -15.55 22.04
C GLY A 205 -32.60 -15.88 23.38
N ARG A 206 -31.26 -15.89 23.41
CA ARG A 206 -30.48 -16.13 24.63
C ARG A 206 -30.57 -14.96 25.60
N THR A 207 -30.57 -15.31 26.88
CA THR A 207 -30.58 -14.40 28.02
C THR A 207 -29.17 -13.88 28.31
N LEU A 208 -29.07 -12.74 29.00
CA LEU A 208 -27.76 -12.19 29.40
C LEU A 208 -26.94 -13.17 30.25
N GLU A 209 -27.59 -13.91 31.15
CA GLU A 209 -26.92 -14.90 32.00
C GLU A 209 -26.31 -16.05 31.18
N GLU A 210 -26.98 -16.50 30.12
CA GLU A 210 -26.41 -17.51 29.20
C GLU A 210 -25.15 -16.98 28.48
N TYR A 211 -25.10 -15.69 28.13
CA TYR A 211 -23.87 -15.09 27.58
C TYR A 211 -22.75 -14.99 28.62
N ARG A 212 -23.06 -14.70 29.88
CA ARG A 212 -22.07 -14.61 30.98
C ARG A 212 -21.43 -15.96 31.31
N GLN A 213 -22.18 -17.04 31.16
CA GLN A 213 -21.70 -18.39 31.43
C GLN A 213 -20.94 -19.01 30.24
N ASP A 214 -20.90 -18.32 29.09
CA ASP A 214 -20.29 -18.83 27.87
C ASP A 214 -18.81 -18.45 27.73
N TYR A 215 -17.93 -19.41 28.02
CA TYR A 215 -16.47 -19.22 27.88
C TYR A 215 -16.02 -18.93 26.45
N PHE A 216 -16.70 -19.46 25.44
CA PHE A 216 -16.32 -19.23 24.05
C PHE A 216 -16.53 -17.77 23.67
N ILE A 217 -17.68 -17.19 24.03
CA ILE A 217 -17.98 -15.78 23.78
C ILE A 217 -17.01 -14.87 24.52
N ILE A 218 -16.80 -15.11 25.82
CA ILE A 218 -15.87 -14.33 26.64
C ILE A 218 -14.45 -14.37 26.05
N ASN A 219 -13.94 -15.56 25.73
CA ASN A 219 -12.60 -15.70 25.19
C ASN A 219 -12.47 -15.13 23.77
N THR A 220 -13.52 -15.21 22.95
CA THR A 220 -13.56 -14.58 21.64
C THR A 220 -13.44 -13.06 21.75
N LEU A 221 -14.21 -12.43 22.65
CA LEU A 221 -14.15 -10.99 22.88
C LEU A 221 -12.77 -10.56 23.38
N ARG A 222 -12.18 -11.28 24.34
CA ARG A 222 -10.83 -11.01 24.85
C ARG A 222 -9.77 -11.13 23.75
N GLN A 223 -9.80 -12.21 22.99
CA GLN A 223 -8.83 -12.47 21.92
C GLN A 223 -8.94 -11.44 20.79
N LYS A 224 -10.17 -11.11 20.36
CA LYS A 224 -10.38 -10.11 19.32
C LYS A 224 -9.94 -8.73 19.78
N THR A 225 -10.26 -8.34 21.01
CA THR A 225 -9.80 -7.08 21.60
C THR A 225 -8.28 -6.96 21.55
N TRP A 226 -7.56 -7.98 22.03
CA TRP A 226 -6.10 -8.03 22.00
C TRP A 226 -5.52 -7.93 20.57
N ASN A 227 -6.05 -8.71 19.64
CA ASN A 227 -5.59 -8.69 18.25
C ASN A 227 -5.85 -7.35 17.56
N LEU A 228 -6.99 -6.72 17.82
CA LEU A 228 -7.32 -5.41 17.26
C LEU A 228 -6.41 -4.31 17.82
N GLU A 229 -6.09 -4.34 19.11
CA GLU A 229 -5.11 -3.41 19.71
C GLU A 229 -3.74 -3.55 19.07
N ALA A 230 -3.24 -4.79 18.94
CA ALA A 230 -1.97 -5.04 18.25
C ALA A 230 -1.99 -4.57 16.79
N LEU A 231 -3.11 -4.73 16.08
CA LEU A 231 -3.26 -4.30 14.70
C LEU A 231 -3.34 -2.77 14.57
N ILE A 232 -4.00 -2.08 15.51
CA ILE A 232 -4.02 -0.62 15.59
C ILE A 232 -2.60 -0.07 15.70
N ASP A 233 -1.75 -0.65 16.57
CA ASP A 233 -0.36 -0.21 16.72
C ASP A 233 0.43 -0.38 15.42
N LYS A 234 0.22 -1.50 14.71
CA LYS A 234 0.85 -1.74 13.39
C LYS A 234 0.41 -0.72 12.35
N TYR A 235 -0.89 -0.43 12.28
CA TYR A 235 -1.41 0.57 11.33
C TYR A 235 -0.91 1.97 11.67
N GLN A 236 -0.81 2.34 12.94
CA GLN A 236 -0.23 3.64 13.34
C GLN A 236 1.24 3.74 12.92
N GLY A 237 2.00 2.64 13.06
CA GLY A 237 3.36 2.56 12.52
C GLY A 237 3.42 2.77 11.01
N LEU A 238 2.52 2.15 10.25
CA LEU A 238 2.41 2.33 8.80
C LEU A 238 1.98 3.74 8.43
N GLN A 239 1.05 4.33 9.16
CA GLN A 239 0.59 5.70 8.95
C GLN A 239 1.74 6.71 9.08
N LEU A 240 2.55 6.58 10.13
CA LEU A 240 3.76 7.38 10.30
C LEU A 240 4.83 7.11 9.23
N TYR A 241 4.88 5.88 8.70
CA TYR A 241 5.74 5.54 7.58
C TYR A 241 5.30 6.31 6.33
N VAL A 242 4.01 6.21 5.95
CA VAL A 242 3.43 6.89 4.79
C VAL A 242 3.70 8.38 4.82
N GLU A 243 3.45 9.06 5.95
CA GLU A 243 3.70 10.49 6.07
C GLU A 243 5.17 10.89 5.90
N ARG A 244 6.09 10.05 6.39
CA ARG A 244 7.52 10.31 6.21
C ARG A 244 7.94 10.06 4.77
N LEU A 245 7.37 9.04 4.14
CA LEU A 245 7.66 8.71 2.76
C LEU A 245 7.13 9.78 1.80
N ASP A 246 5.88 10.22 1.95
CA ASP A 246 5.28 11.28 1.13
C ASP A 246 6.09 12.59 1.23
N ARG A 247 6.45 13.01 2.45
CA ARG A 247 7.33 14.18 2.67
C ARG A 247 8.72 13.98 2.09
N GLY A 248 9.26 12.77 2.15
CA GLY A 248 10.55 12.43 1.55
C GLY A 248 10.54 12.55 0.03
N ILE A 249 9.46 12.09 -0.62
CA ILE A 249 9.27 12.25 -2.06
C ILE A 249 9.10 13.73 -2.41
N GLU A 250 8.26 14.46 -1.67
CA GLU A 250 8.07 15.91 -1.86
C GLU A 250 9.38 16.67 -1.80
N HIS A 251 10.16 16.48 -0.74
CA HIS A 251 11.45 17.14 -0.58
C HIS A 251 12.43 16.79 -1.70
N TYR A 252 12.42 15.55 -2.18
CA TYR A 252 13.26 15.13 -3.32
C TYR A 252 12.83 15.79 -4.63
N LEU A 253 11.53 15.93 -4.87
CA LEU A 253 10.99 16.61 -6.06
C LEU A 253 11.24 18.13 -6.04
N ASP A 254 11.25 18.73 -4.85
CA ASP A 254 11.48 20.18 -4.66
C ASP A 254 12.97 20.56 -4.65
N SER A 255 13.87 19.57 -4.54
CA SER A 255 15.31 19.79 -4.55
C SER A 255 15.82 19.85 -6.00
N PRO A 256 16.38 20.99 -6.45
CA PRO A 256 16.83 21.19 -7.84
C PRO A 256 18.07 20.37 -8.22
#